data_AF-A0A2V9KW24-F1
#
_entry.id   AF-A0A2V9KW24-F1
#
_cell.length_a   1.000
_cell.length_b   1.000
_cell.length_c   1.000
_cell.angle_alpha   90.00
_cell.angle_beta   90.00
_cell.angle_gamma   90.00
#
_symmetry.space_group_name_H-M   'P 1'
#
loop_
_entity.id
_entity.type
_entity.pdbx_description
1 polymer ?
#
loop_
_entity_poly.entity_id
_entity_poly.type
_entity_poly.pdbx_seq_one_letter_code
_entity_poly.pdbx_strand_id
1 'polypeptide(L)'
;MILAFIFLTPRSWFQDRPTLQLSDLRHVQGVVEVAYGKNSRTYQIDARLVESMAADKPEDALRQILARRLKKPPVLRSIEPIRNKNNVILGYTVVIAQ
;
A
#
# COMPACT_ATOMS: atom_id res chain seq x y z
N MET A 1 -25.79 -30.44 -5.52
CA MET A 1 -26.50 -29.21 -5.09
C MET A 1 -25.53 -28.05 -5.10
N ILE A 2 -26.06 -26.89 -5.47
CA ILE A 2 -25.41 -25.64 -5.87
C ILE A 2 -24.99 -24.81 -4.64
N LEU A 3 -23.85 -24.10 -4.77
CA LEU A 3 -23.35 -22.91 -4.07
C LEU A 3 -23.77 -22.67 -2.60
N ALA A 4 -22.78 -22.68 -1.69
CA ALA A 4 -22.89 -22.01 -0.39
C ALA A 4 -21.71 -21.03 -0.19
N PHE A 5 -22.00 -19.75 -0.45
CA PHE A 5 -21.49 -18.57 0.25
C PHE A 5 -19.96 -18.40 0.41
N ILE A 6 -19.31 -17.93 -0.66
CA ILE A 6 -17.99 -17.26 -0.61
C ILE A 6 -18.16 -15.81 -0.08
N PHE A 7 -18.88 -15.65 1.03
CA PHE A 7 -19.19 -14.37 1.67
C PHE A 7 -18.74 -14.30 3.14
N LEU A 8 -17.85 -15.21 3.55
CA LEU A 8 -17.05 -15.01 4.75
C LEU A 8 -15.70 -14.43 4.33
N THR A 9 -15.66 -13.13 4.05
CA THR A 9 -14.42 -12.35 4.12
C THR A 9 -13.76 -12.67 5.46
N PRO A 10 -12.63 -13.41 5.51
CA PRO A 10 -11.92 -13.58 6.75
C PRO A 10 -11.22 -12.25 7.00
N ARG A 11 -11.88 -11.37 7.77
CA ARG A 11 -11.28 -10.16 8.37
C ARG A 11 -10.08 -10.48 9.28
N SER A 12 -9.69 -11.75 9.40
CA SER A 12 -8.56 -12.24 10.18
C SER A 12 -7.26 -12.43 9.39
N TRP A 13 -7.25 -12.29 8.06
CA TRP A 13 -6.03 -12.44 7.26
C TRP A 13 -5.16 -11.17 7.18
N PHE A 14 -5.36 -10.25 8.13
CA PHE A 14 -4.49 -9.08 8.38
C PHE A 14 -3.80 -9.16 9.76
N GLN A 15 -3.70 -10.36 10.34
CA GLN A 15 -3.04 -10.58 11.64
C GLN A 15 -1.92 -11.62 11.62
N ASP A 16 -1.38 -11.97 10.45
CA ASP A 16 -0.02 -12.51 10.41
C ASP A 16 0.94 -11.34 10.21
N ARG A 17 1.41 -10.79 11.34
CA ARG A 17 2.62 -9.96 11.35
C ARG A 17 3.81 -10.93 11.31
N PRO A 18 4.49 -11.18 10.18
CA PRO A 18 5.92 -10.99 10.26
C PRO A 18 6.07 -9.48 10.47
N THR A 19 6.65 -9.09 11.60
CA THR A 19 7.21 -7.73 11.72
C THR A 19 8.13 -7.55 10.52
N LEU A 20 7.62 -6.93 9.45
CA LEU A 20 8.39 -6.49 8.31
C LEU A 20 9.48 -5.65 8.92
N GLN A 21 10.65 -6.26 9.05
CA GLN A 21 11.81 -5.61 9.60
C GLN A 21 12.12 -4.51 8.60
N LEU A 22 11.68 -3.29 8.90
CA LEU A 22 11.96 -2.06 8.14
C LEU A 22 13.48 -1.87 7.91
N SER A 23 14.30 -2.66 8.60
CA SER A 23 15.74 -2.82 8.39
C SER A 23 16.13 -3.27 6.97
N ASP A 24 15.27 -4.01 6.25
CA ASP A 24 15.62 -4.58 4.93
C ASP A 24 14.98 -3.86 3.72
N LEU A 25 14.36 -2.70 3.95
CA LEU A 25 13.94 -1.78 2.87
C LEU A 25 15.12 -1.00 2.27
N ARG A 26 16.36 -1.36 2.62
CA ARG A 26 17.58 -0.72 2.14
C ARG A 26 18.01 -1.19 0.75
N HIS A 27 17.49 -2.33 0.27
CA HIS A 27 17.93 -2.91 -1.01
C HIS A 27 16.84 -3.09 -2.07
N VAL A 28 15.56 -2.88 -1.76
CA VAL A 28 14.48 -2.89 -2.76
C VAL A 28 13.54 -1.72 -2.50
N GLN A 29 13.39 -0.89 -3.53
CA GLN A 29 12.47 0.25 -3.67
C GLN A 29 11.29 0.17 -2.71
N GLY A 30 11.14 1.19 -1.84
CA GLY A 30 10.14 1.29 -0.76
C GLY A 30 8.67 1.34 -1.21
N VAL A 31 8.27 0.44 -2.10
CA VAL A 31 6.95 0.21 -2.67
C VAL A 31 6.72 -1.30 -2.69
N VAL A 32 6.00 -1.80 -1.71
CA VAL A 32 5.69 -3.22 -1.55
C VAL A 32 4.25 -3.47 -1.98
N GLU A 33 3.99 -4.51 -2.77
CA GLU A 33 2.61 -4.96 -2.98
C GLU A 33 2.24 -5.89 -1.82
N VAL A 34 1.21 -5.53 -1.06
CA VAL A 34 0.80 -6.28 0.15
C VAL A 34 -0.47 -7.08 -0.02
N ALA A 35 -1.30 -6.74 -1.01
CA ALA A 35 -2.49 -7.53 -1.33
C ALA A 35 -2.89 -7.37 -2.80
N TYR A 36 -3.35 -8.47 -3.40
CA TYR A 36 -3.92 -8.52 -4.73
C TYR A 36 -5.33 -9.09 -4.67
N GLY A 37 -6.33 -8.29 -5.05
CA GLY A 37 -7.73 -8.70 -5.17
C GLY A 37 -8.20 -8.63 -6.63
N LYS A 38 -9.34 -9.28 -6.93
CA LYS A 38 -9.90 -9.37 -8.30
C LYS A 38 -10.09 -8.02 -9.01
N ASN A 39 -10.22 -6.92 -8.29
CA ASN A 39 -10.43 -5.58 -8.86
C ASN A 39 -9.69 -4.47 -8.09
N SER A 40 -8.71 -4.85 -7.26
CA SER A 40 -7.98 -3.92 -6.41
C SER A 40 -6.60 -4.44 -6.07
N ARG A 41 -5.58 -3.56 -6.12
CA ARG A 41 -4.24 -3.89 -5.61
C ARG A 41 -3.91 -2.97 -4.46
N THR A 42 -3.28 -3.50 -3.42
CA THR A 42 -2.86 -2.74 -2.26
C THR A 42 -1.35 -2.67 -2.21
N TYR A 43 -0.83 -1.45 -2.14
CA TYR A 43 0.59 -1.14 -2.04
C TYR A 43 0.90 -0.49 -0.70
N GLN A 44 2.06 -0.79 -0.13
CA GLN A 44 2.63 -0.03 0.97
C GLN A 44 3.84 0.73 0.47
N ILE A 45 3.88 2.03 0.74
CA ILE A 45 4.91 2.94 0.27
C ILE A 45 5.57 3.61 1.47
N ASP A 46 6.89 3.58 1.54
CA ASP A 46 7.66 4.22 2.63
C ASP A 46 7.50 5.74 2.57
N ALA A 47 7.31 6.37 3.73
CA ALA A 47 7.08 7.82 3.80
C ALA A 47 8.29 8.60 3.28
N ARG A 48 9.51 8.10 3.47
CA ARG A 48 10.74 8.76 2.98
C ARG A 48 10.79 8.81 1.46
N LEU A 49 10.21 7.82 0.79
CA LEU A 49 10.11 7.81 -0.67
C LEU A 49 9.12 8.88 -1.15
N VAL A 50 8.01 9.05 -0.44
CA VAL A 50 7.01 10.09 -0.70
C VAL A 50 7.60 11.48 -0.44
N GLU A 51 8.29 11.65 0.69
CA GLU A 51 8.97 12.90 1.07
C GLU A 51 10.08 13.28 0.08
N SER A 52 10.83 12.29 -0.43
CA SER A 52 11.88 12.53 -1.42
C SER A 52 11.35 13.07 -2.76
N MET A 53 10.06 12.93 -3.05
CA MET A 53 9.47 13.46 -4.28
C MET A 53 9.16 14.97 -4.22
N ALA A 54 9.32 15.61 -3.06
CA ALA A 54 9.07 17.04 -2.87
C ALA A 54 7.69 17.51 -3.39
N ALA A 55 6.68 16.64 -3.32
CA ALA A 55 5.33 16.98 -3.75
C ALA A 55 4.59 17.74 -2.63
N ASP A 56 3.81 18.76 -2.99
CA ASP A 56 2.94 19.48 -2.06
C ASP A 56 1.95 18.56 -1.32
N LYS A 57 1.55 17.46 -1.97
CA LYS A 57 0.66 16.46 -1.41
C LYS A 57 1.27 15.05 -1.50
N PRO A 58 1.16 14.25 -0.43
CA PRO A 58 1.61 12.87 -0.47
C PRO A 58 0.87 12.06 -1.54
N GLU A 59 -0.40 12.39 -1.80
CA GLU A 59 -1.23 11.78 -2.84
C GLU A 59 -0.61 11.84 -4.23
N ASP A 60 -0.05 13.00 -4.60
CA ASP A 60 0.55 13.21 -5.92
C ASP A 60 1.86 12.44 -6.06
N ALA A 61 2.67 12.42 -5.00
CA ALA A 61 3.87 11.57 -4.93
C ALA A 61 3.50 10.08 -5.05
N LEU A 62 2.50 9.60 -4.29
CA LEU A 62 2.04 8.21 -4.37
C LEU A 62 1.55 7.85 -5.77
N ARG A 63 0.79 8.74 -6.44
CA ARG A 63 0.37 8.55 -7.85
C ARG A 63 1.57 8.42 -8.78
N GLN A 64 2.56 9.30 -8.66
CA GLN A 64 3.74 9.27 -9.52
C GLN A 64 4.60 8.02 -9.29
N ILE A 65 4.82 7.63 -8.03
CA ILE A 65 5.55 6.41 -7.66
C ILE A 65 4.89 5.19 -8.31
N LEU A 66 3.58 5.06 -8.12
CA LEU A 66 2.81 3.94 -8.65
C LEU A 66 2.68 3.99 -10.18
N ALA A 67 2.55 5.17 -10.78
CA ALA A 67 2.50 5.32 -12.24
C ALA A 67 3.82 4.89 -12.91
N ARG A 68 4.96 5.25 -12.32
CA ARG A 68 6.29 4.80 -12.80
C ARG A 68 6.43 3.28 -12.70
N ARG A 69 5.97 2.69 -11.59
CA ARG A 69 6.04 1.25 -11.37
C ARG A 69 5.11 0.46 -12.30
N LEU A 70 3.87 0.92 -12.44
CA LEU A 70 2.82 0.23 -13.21
C LEU A 70 2.85 0.57 -14.71
N LYS A 71 3.66 1.56 -15.12
CA LYS A 71 3.69 2.14 -16.47
C LYS A 71 2.31 2.63 -16.96
N LYS A 72 1.38 2.87 -16.03
CA LYS A 72 0.00 3.31 -16.27
C LYS A 72 -0.45 4.19 -15.10
N PRO A 73 -1.22 5.27 -15.33
CA PRO A 73 -1.78 6.07 -14.25
C PRO A 73 -2.69 5.22 -13.35
N PRO A 74 -2.38 5.05 -12.06
CA PRO A 74 -3.19 4.27 -11.14
C PRO A 74 -4.41 5.07 -10.66
N VAL A 75 -5.55 4.40 -10.54
CA VAL A 75 -6.74 4.99 -9.92
C VAL A 75 -6.68 4.70 -8.42
N LEU A 76 -6.28 5.69 -7.63
CA LEU A 76 -6.22 5.56 -6.17
C LEU A 76 -7.65 5.49 -5.60
N ARG A 77 -7.99 4.40 -4.92
CA ARG A 77 -9.27 4.22 -4.20
C ARG A 77 -9.18 4.64 -2.75
N SER A 78 -8.10 4.29 -2.07
CA SER A 78 -7.91 4.61 -0.65
C SER A 78 -6.44 4.84 -0.36
N ILE A 79 -6.15 5.76 0.55
CA ILE A 79 -4.81 6.11 1.01
C ILE A 79 -4.88 6.23 2.52
N GLU A 80 -4.17 5.36 3.22
CA GLU A 80 -4.13 5.31 4.67
C GLU A 80 -2.69 5.51 5.16
N PRO A 81 -2.40 6.60 5.90
CA PRO A 81 -1.07 6.82 6.47
C PRO A 81 -0.82 5.83 7.61
N ILE A 82 0.27 5.08 7.52
CA ILE A 82 0.80 4.24 8.59
C ILE A 82 1.58 5.14 9.54
N ARG A 83 1.09 5.29 10.77
CA ARG A 83 1.73 6.11 11.80
C ARG A 83 2.29 5.28 12.94
N ASN A 84 3.38 5.74 13.53
CA ASN A 84 3.91 5.20 14.78
C ASN A 84 3.15 5.78 16.00
N LYS A 85 3.40 5.23 17.19
CA LYS A 85 2.88 5.71 18.48
C LYS A 85 3.13 7.21 18.72
N ASN A 86 4.20 7.76 18.15
CA ASN A 86 4.55 9.18 18.24
C ASN A 86 3.87 10.04 17.15
N ASN A 87 2.84 9.52 16.46
CA ASN A 87 2.14 10.16 15.34
C ASN A 87 3.03 10.48 14.12
N VAL A 88 4.23 9.91 14.05
CA VAL A 88 5.14 10.04 12.90
C VAL A 88 4.67 9.11 11.77
N ILE A 89 4.56 9.63 10.56
CA ILE A 89 4.18 8.84 9.38
C ILE A 89 5.39 7.98 8.96
N LEU A 90 5.23 6.67 9.01
CA LEU A 90 6.25 5.70 8.57
C LEU A 90 6.06 5.30 7.11
N GLY A 91 4.81 5.36 6.62
CA GLY A 91 4.47 5.01 5.25
C GLY A 91 3.00 5.24 4.94
N TYR A 92 2.60 4.80 3.76
CA TYR A 92 1.24 4.93 3.24
C TYR A 92 0.80 3.60 2.65
N THR A 93 -0.37 3.13 3.08
CA THR A 93 -1.08 2.03 2.41
C THR A 93 -1.98 2.64 1.34
N VAL A 94 -1.81 2.21 0.10
CA VAL A 94 -2.54 2.72 -1.06
C VAL A 94 -3.26 1.58 -1.74
N VAL A 95 -4.57 1.68 -1.82
CA VAL A 95 -5.40 0.76 -2.60
C VAL A 95 -5.68 1.39 -3.95
N ILE A 96 -5.37 0.69 -5.03
CA ILE A 96 -5.69 1.10 -6.40
C ILE A 96 -6.79 0.21 -6.99
N ALA A 97 -7.62 0.79 -7.87
CA ALA A 97 -8.50 0.01 -8.75
C ALA A 97 -7.68 -0.57 -9.92
N GLN A 98 -8.00 -1.80 -10.31
CA GLN A 98 -7.39 -2.45 -11.48
C GLN A 98 -8.01 -1.97 -12.78
#